data_AF-A0A248VMZ3-F1
#
_entry.id   AF-A0A248VMZ3-F1
#
_cell.length_a   1.000
_cell.length_b   1.000
_cell.length_c   1.000
_cell.angle_alpha   90.00
_cell.angle_beta   90.00
_cell.angle_gamma   90.00
#
_symmetry.space_group_name_H-M   'P 1'
#
loop_
_entity.id
_entity.type
_entity.pdbx_description
1 polymer ?
#
loop_
_entity_poly.entity_id
_entity_poly.type
_entity_poly.pdbx_seq_one_letter_code
_entity_poly.pdbx_strand_id
1 'polypeptide(L)'
;MSQKTVTRSTLGSFGELPIEMRVAEAGGREEIAARLTREIDDLTHALSTASAEVRKELVLLVECLRAARQVVERGANFANPARQP
;
A
#
# COMPACT_ATOMS: atom_id res chain seq x y z
N MET A 1 -19.71 29.26 -21.69
CA MET A 1 -18.82 28.09 -21.73
C MET A 1 -19.10 27.26 -20.48
N SER A 2 -19.76 26.09 -20.64
CA SER A 2 -20.14 25.24 -19.51
C SER A 2 -18.91 24.63 -18.84
N GLN A 3 -18.68 24.98 -17.59
CA GLN A 3 -17.75 24.27 -16.71
C GLN A 3 -18.29 22.86 -16.48
N LYS A 4 -17.63 21.86 -17.07
CA LYS A 4 -17.87 20.45 -16.75
C LYS A 4 -17.49 20.23 -15.29
N THR A 5 -18.49 20.14 -14.43
CA THR A 5 -18.36 19.58 -13.08
C THR A 5 -17.86 18.15 -13.24
N VAL A 6 -16.57 17.93 -13.01
CA VAL A 6 -15.99 16.59 -12.89
C VAL A 6 -16.60 15.98 -11.64
N THR A 7 -17.52 15.05 -11.83
CA THR A 7 -18.10 14.22 -10.79
C THR A 7 -16.96 13.44 -10.13
N ARG A 8 -16.51 13.93 -8.98
CA ARG A 8 -15.52 13.26 -8.13
C ARG A 8 -16.13 11.93 -7.70
N SER A 9 -15.65 10.83 -8.29
CA SER A 9 -16.02 9.48 -7.91
C SER A 9 -15.69 9.28 -6.43
N THR A 10 -16.72 9.01 -5.62
CA THR A 10 -16.64 8.83 -4.16
C THR A 10 -16.23 7.39 -3.77
N LEU A 11 -15.43 6.72 -4.60
CA LEU A 11 -14.78 5.44 -4.29
C LEU A 11 -13.52 5.66 -3.44
N GLY A 12 -13.68 6.32 -2.30
CA GLY A 12 -12.58 6.71 -1.44
C GLY A 12 -13.05 7.68 -0.37
N SER A 13 -13.90 7.21 0.53
CA SER A 13 -14.08 7.88 1.81
C SER A 13 -12.76 7.73 2.58
N PHE A 14 -11.83 8.66 2.36
CA PHE A 14 -10.59 8.79 3.11
C PHE A 14 -10.92 9.34 4.50
N GLY A 15 -11.49 8.48 5.35
CA GLY A 15 -11.44 8.62 6.81
C GLY A 15 -10.15 8.02 7.40
N GLU A 16 -9.35 7.33 6.59
CA GLU A 16 -8.01 6.88 6.96
C GLU A 16 -7.06 8.07 6.89
N LEU A 17 -6.34 8.32 8.00
CA LEU A 17 -5.20 9.22 8.07
C LEU A 17 -4.31 9.03 6.83
N PRO A 18 -3.74 10.11 6.25
CA PRO A 18 -2.75 10.00 5.19
C PRO A 18 -1.73 8.93 5.57
N ILE A 19 -1.38 8.04 4.62
CA ILE A 19 -0.53 6.87 4.90
C ILE A 19 0.79 7.28 5.56
N GLU A 20 1.29 8.47 5.25
CA GLU A 20 2.48 9.08 5.84
C GLU A 20 2.33 9.32 7.35
N MET A 21 1.14 9.71 7.80
CA MET A 21 0.83 9.90 9.22
C MET A 21 0.71 8.55 9.95
N ARG A 22 0.05 7.56 9.36
CA ARG A 22 -0.01 6.20 9.94
C ARG A 22 1.37 5.54 10.03
N VAL A 23 2.20 5.73 9.00
CA VAL A 23 3.61 5.28 9.01
C VAL A 23 4.45 6.03 10.05
N ALA A 24 4.06 7.25 10.45
CA ALA A 24 4.76 8.01 11.49
C ALA A 24 4.30 7.66 12.92
N GLU A 25 3.12 7.06 13.07
CA GLU A 25 2.57 6.62 14.36
C GLU A 25 3.31 5.39 14.90
N ALA A 26 3.37 5.28 16.23
CA ALA A 26 3.94 4.11 16.90
C ALA A 26 3.10 2.87 16.56
N GLY A 27 3.74 1.86 15.94
CA GLY A 27 3.07 0.62 15.55
C GLY A 27 2.38 0.66 14.18
N GLY A 28 2.17 1.83 13.58
CA GLY A 28 1.47 1.93 12.30
C GLY A 28 2.27 1.39 11.13
N ARG A 29 3.61 1.36 11.23
CA ARG A 29 4.47 0.70 10.24
C ARG A 29 4.32 -0.81 10.29
N GLU A 30 4.36 -1.38 11.48
CA GLU A 30 4.20 -2.80 11.75
C GLU A 30 2.81 -3.26 11.30
N GLU A 31 1.78 -2.46 11.56
CA GLU A 31 0.41 -2.71 11.09
C GLU A 31 0.32 -2.72 9.56
N ILE A 32 0.88 -1.70 8.89
CA ILE A 32 0.88 -1.62 7.42
C ILE A 32 1.70 -2.76 6.81
N ALA A 33 2.86 -3.10 7.37
CA ALA A 33 3.68 -4.21 6.91
C ALA A 33 2.99 -5.57 7.10
N ALA A 34 2.28 -5.76 8.22
CA ALA A 34 1.49 -6.96 8.46
C ALA A 34 0.31 -7.08 7.49
N ARG A 35 -0.38 -5.97 7.21
CA ARG A 35 -1.45 -5.92 6.20
C ARG A 35 -0.94 -6.26 4.81
N LEU A 36 0.14 -5.63 4.37
CA LEU A 36 0.77 -5.90 3.07
C LEU A 36 1.22 -7.36 2.97
N THR A 37 1.74 -7.94 4.07
CA THR A 37 2.11 -9.37 4.11
C THR A 37 0.90 -10.27 3.90
N ARG A 38 -0.22 -10.00 4.58
CA ARG A 38 -1.46 -10.76 4.39
C ARG A 38 -1.97 -10.66 2.94
N GLU A 39 -2.00 -9.45 2.37
CA GLU A 39 -2.46 -9.24 0.99
C GLU A 39 -1.55 -9.96 -0.04
N ILE A 40 -0.23 -9.99 0.20
CA ILE A 40 0.72 -10.77 -0.61
C ILE A 40 0.41 -12.27 -0.53
N ASP A 41 0.16 -12.81 0.66
CA ASP A 41 -0.13 -14.24 0.86
C ASP A 41 -1.45 -14.62 0.17
N ASP A 42 -2.49 -13.81 0.33
CA ASP A 42 -3.81 -14.02 -0.30
C ASP A 42 -3.70 -14.02 -1.83
N LEU A 43 -2.96 -13.07 -2.40
CA LEU A 43 -2.76 -12.99 -3.85
C LEU A 43 -1.83 -14.09 -4.38
N THR A 44 -0.83 -14.50 -3.61
CA THR A 44 0.02 -15.64 -3.94
C THR A 44 -0.80 -16.93 -3.96
N HIS A 45 -1.74 -17.09 -3.03
CA HIS A 45 -2.68 -18.21 -3.05
C HIS A 45 -3.61 -18.14 -4.25
N ALA A 46 -4.20 -16.98 -4.55
CA ALA A 46 -5.04 -16.78 -5.73
C ALA A 46 -4.30 -17.05 -7.05
N LEU A 47 -3.00 -16.76 -7.11
CA LEU A 47 -2.15 -17.04 -8.26
C LEU A 47 -2.08 -18.54 -8.58
N SER A 48 -2.15 -19.41 -7.57
CA SER A 48 -2.10 -20.87 -7.74
C SER A 48 -3.33 -21.42 -8.48
N THR A 49 -4.46 -20.74 -8.38
CA THR A 49 -5.73 -21.09 -9.03
C THR A 49 -6.07 -20.19 -10.23
N ALA A 50 -5.22 -19.21 -10.54
CA ALA A 50 -5.47 -18.22 -11.57
C ALA A 50 -5.37 -18.80 -12.99
N SER A 51 -6.30 -18.35 -13.86
CA SER A 51 -6.22 -18.59 -15.30
C SER A 51 -4.97 -17.93 -15.90
N ALA A 52 -4.52 -18.45 -17.04
CA ALA A 52 -3.33 -17.93 -17.71
C ALA A 52 -3.45 -16.45 -18.10
N GLU A 53 -4.67 -15.98 -18.36
CA GLU A 53 -4.99 -14.63 -18.79
C GLU A 53 -4.71 -13.59 -17.69
N VAL A 54 -5.07 -13.88 -16.44
CA VAL A 54 -4.90 -12.95 -15.31
C VAL A 54 -3.62 -13.18 -14.52
N ARG A 55 -2.90 -14.28 -14.78
CA ARG A 55 -1.68 -14.66 -14.06
C ARG A 55 -0.60 -13.57 -14.12
N LYS A 56 -0.40 -12.94 -15.29
CA LYS A 56 0.61 -11.89 -15.45
C LYS A 56 0.30 -10.66 -14.61
N GLU A 57 -0.97 -10.23 -14.60
CA GLU A 57 -1.44 -9.10 -13.80
C GLU A 57 -1.32 -9.38 -12.30
N LEU A 58 -1.68 -10.59 -11.87
CA LEU A 58 -1.54 -10.99 -10.47
C LEU A 58 -0.07 -11.04 -10.03
N VAL A 59 0.84 -11.54 -10.87
CA VAL A 59 2.29 -11.48 -10.58
C VAL A 59 2.75 -10.03 -10.42
N LEU A 60 2.37 -9.14 -11.35
CA LEU A 60 2.73 -7.72 -11.27
C LEU A 60 2.21 -7.09 -9.98
N LEU A 61 0.98 -7.39 -9.58
CA LEU A 61 0.37 -6.88 -8.35
C LEU A 61 1.13 -7.36 -7.11
N VAL A 62 1.49 -8.65 -7.04
CA VAL A 62 2.29 -9.20 -5.94
C VAL A 62 3.65 -8.49 -5.84
N GLU A 63 4.32 -8.26 -6.97
CA GLU A 63 5.61 -7.54 -6.98
C GLU A 63 5.47 -6.08 -6.54
N CYS A 64 4.41 -5.39 -6.96
CA CYS A 64 4.11 -4.03 -6.49
C CYS A 64 3.90 -3.99 -4.97
N LEU A 65 3.18 -4.95 -4.39
CA LEU A 65 2.97 -5.02 -2.94
C LEU A 65 4.26 -5.34 -2.19
N ARG A 66 5.12 -6.21 -2.73
CA ARG A 66 6.46 -6.48 -2.17
C ARG A 66 7.31 -5.22 -2.15
N ALA A 67 7.32 -4.46 -3.25
CA ALA A 67 8.02 -3.18 -3.31
C ALA A 67 7.48 -2.17 -2.29
N ALA A 68 6.15 -2.04 -2.19
CA ALA A 68 5.51 -1.17 -1.21
C ALA A 68 5.87 -1.55 0.23
N ARG A 69 5.84 -2.84 0.57
CA ARG A 69 6.25 -3.34 1.89
C ARG A 69 7.71 -2.98 2.18
N GLN A 70 8.59 -3.16 1.21
CA GLN A 70 10.00 -2.83 1.36
C GLN A 70 10.22 -1.33 1.58
N VAL A 71 9.42 -0.46 0.97
CA VAL A 71 9.44 0.99 1.22
C VAL A 71 9.00 1.30 2.66
N VAL A 72 7.94 0.66 3.16
CA VAL A 72 7.47 0.86 4.54
C VAL A 72 8.51 0.39 5.56
N GLU A 73 9.09 -0.80 5.35
CA GLU A 73 10.14 -1.36 6.22
C GLU A 73 11.42 -0.49 6.20
N ARG A 74 11.87 -0.06 5.02
CA ARG A 74 13.09 0.78 4.88
C ARG A 74 12.87 2.24 5.25
N GLY A 75 11.65 2.75 5.20
CA GLY A 75 11.28 4.07 5.71
C GLY A 75 11.68 4.27 7.18
N ALA A 76 11.79 3.19 7.96
CA ALA A 76 12.32 3.22 9.31
C ALA A 76 13.82 3.58 9.38
N ASN A 77 14.60 3.26 8.36
CA ASN A 77 16.04 3.58 8.30
C ASN A 77 16.33 5.03 7.87
N PHE A 78 15.35 5.74 7.30
CA PHE A 78 15.43 7.17 7.02
C PHE A 78 14.96 8.04 8.18
N ALA A 79 14.72 7.45 9.37
CA ALA A 79 14.46 8.21 10.58
C ALA A 79 15.58 9.24 10.76
N ASN A 80 15.18 10.49 10.53
CA ASN A 80 15.99 11.68 10.42
C ASN A 80 16.97 11.81 11.62
N PRO A 81 18.30 11.88 11.40
CA PRO A 81 19.25 12.16 12.48
C PRO A 81 19.08 13.57 13.11
N ALA A 82 18.19 14.42 12.58
CA ALA A 82 17.97 15.79 13.08
C ALA A 82 16.94 15.91 14.23
N ARG A 83 16.93 15.00 15.19
CA ARG A 83 16.36 15.25 16.53
C ARG A 83 17.35 14.79 17.60
N GLN A 84 18.34 15.63 17.85
CA GLN A 84 18.99 15.73 19.15
C GLN A 84 18.55 17.05 19.81
N PRO A 85 18.45 17.06 21.15
CA PRO A 85 17.59 17.96 21.94
C PRO A 85 17.92 19.45 21.81
#